data_AF-A0A916Q278-F1
#
_entry.id   AF-A0A916Q278-F1
#
_cell.length_a   1.000
_cell.length_b   1.000
_cell.length_c   1.000
_cell.angle_alpha   90.00
_cell.angle_beta   90.00
_cell.angle_gamma   90.00
#
_symmetry.space_group_name_H-M   'P 1'
#
loop_
_entity.id
_entity.type
_entity.pdbx_description
1 polymer ?
#
loop_
_entity_poly.entity_id
_entity_poly.type
_entity_poly.pdbx_seq_one_letter_code
_entity_poly.pdbx_strand_id
1 'polypeptide(L)'
;MSNQPPSNNKNWLYFAFGSGTMLLLGSIAFILLNLNKSAQSQIAGTWTVDANDLPSSRTPQVTIVISSEGKIIAIDPQHEKEAIKVGKITRVSDVVTLPNDVKLKDISSQGERARQSEAKTYVGSLNRAQQAYFIEKNKWGQNIDVLGIGIKSETDNYRYNTQTINSIKTTNTKDSSGITVQTGLATKEGLKSYIGVVYLLTVAGGDISTFAILCESTEPTTKEAGLPKFDGKEMQCPDGYANISK
;
A
#
# COMPACT_ATOMS: atom_id res chain seq x y z
N MET A 1 -29.27 15.57 -50.56
CA MET A 1 -29.53 14.73 -49.37
C MET A 1 -28.39 13.73 -49.28
N SER A 2 -27.41 14.00 -48.42
CA SER A 2 -26.22 13.16 -48.23
C SER A 2 -26.47 12.24 -47.03
N ASN A 3 -26.50 10.93 -47.26
CA ASN A 3 -26.66 9.93 -46.21
C ASN A 3 -25.34 9.75 -45.46
N GLN A 4 -25.25 10.28 -44.23
CA GLN A 4 -24.24 9.83 -43.28
C GLN A 4 -24.58 8.40 -42.80
N PRO A 5 -23.61 7.48 -42.74
CA PRO A 5 -23.80 6.20 -42.06
C PRO A 5 -23.84 6.41 -40.53
N PRO A 6 -24.54 5.54 -39.77
CA PRO A 6 -24.73 5.71 -38.33
C PRO A 6 -23.39 5.58 -37.59
N SER A 7 -23.14 6.49 -36.65
CA SER A 7 -21.97 6.46 -35.77
C SER A 7 -22.07 5.25 -34.84
N ASN A 8 -21.36 4.18 -35.18
CA ASN A 8 -21.24 3.03 -34.31
C ASN A 8 -20.23 3.39 -33.20
N ASN A 9 -20.72 3.78 -32.03
CA ASN A 9 -19.89 4.09 -30.85
C ASN A 9 -19.20 2.81 -30.37
N LYS A 10 -18.01 2.54 -30.90
CA LYS A 10 -17.13 1.46 -30.42
C LYS A 10 -16.41 1.96 -29.17
N ASN A 11 -16.75 1.39 -28.01
CA ASN A 11 -16.04 1.64 -26.77
C ASN A 11 -14.77 0.78 -26.74
N TRP A 12 -13.60 1.42 -26.81
CA TRP A 12 -12.30 0.75 -26.80
C TRP A 12 -11.76 0.61 -25.37
N LEU A 13 -11.17 -0.54 -25.06
CA LEU A 13 -10.43 -0.77 -23.82
C LEU A 13 -8.96 -1.02 -24.16
N TYR A 14 -8.06 -0.24 -23.55
CA TYR A 14 -6.62 -0.37 -23.72
C TYR A 14 -6.01 -1.02 -22.48
N PHE A 15 -5.23 -2.10 -22.68
CA PHE A 15 -4.49 -2.77 -21.61
C PHE A 15 -3.03 -2.97 -22.05
N ALA A 16 -2.08 -2.74 -21.14
CA ALA A 16 -0.67 -3.07 -21.33
C ALA A 16 -0.18 -3.84 -20.09
N PHE A 17 0.38 -5.03 -20.28
CA PHE A 17 0.94 -5.84 -19.21
C PHE A 17 2.46 -5.84 -19.31
N GLY A 18 3.14 -5.28 -18.31
CA GLY A 18 4.59 -5.37 -18.16
C GLY A 18 4.95 -6.34 -17.03
N SER A 19 5.42 -7.53 -17.36
CA SER A 19 6.18 -8.36 -16.40
C SER A 19 7.62 -7.85 -16.41
N GLY A 20 8.06 -7.21 -15.33
CA GLY A 20 9.35 -6.53 -15.26
C GLY A 20 10.54 -7.44 -15.62
N THR A 21 11.46 -6.90 -16.42
CA THR A 21 12.93 -7.06 -16.27
C THR A 21 13.63 -6.00 -17.13
N MET A 22 14.26 -5.04 -16.44
CA MET A 22 15.54 -4.39 -16.77
C MET A 22 15.73 -3.73 -18.16
N LEU A 23 15.55 -2.41 -18.21
CA LEU A 23 16.23 -1.55 -19.19
C LEU A 23 17.71 -1.46 -18.81
N LEU A 24 18.58 -2.15 -19.54
CA LEU A 24 20.02 -1.91 -19.58
C LEU A 24 20.39 -1.37 -20.97
N LEU A 25 20.86 -0.11 -20.97
CA LEU A 25 21.55 0.53 -22.08
C LEU A 25 22.90 -0.18 -22.30
N GLY A 26 23.25 -0.51 -23.55
CA GLY A 26 24.63 -0.87 -23.92
C GLY A 26 24.74 -1.94 -24.99
N SER A 27 25.17 -1.53 -26.18
CA SER A 27 25.53 -2.35 -27.34
C SER A 27 26.68 -3.34 -27.02
N ILE A 28 26.60 -4.58 -27.50
CA ILE A 28 27.65 -5.36 -28.21
C ILE A 28 27.08 -6.74 -28.55
N ALA A 29 27.30 -7.15 -29.80
CA ALA A 29 26.87 -8.41 -30.38
C ALA A 29 27.51 -9.63 -29.69
N PHE A 30 26.71 -10.68 -29.44
CA PHE A 30 27.19 -12.06 -29.50
C PHE A 30 26.12 -12.97 -30.10
N ILE A 31 26.60 -13.80 -31.01
CA ILE A 31 25.89 -14.69 -31.92
C ILE A 31 25.52 -16.00 -31.20
N LEU A 32 24.21 -16.30 -31.23
CA LEU A 32 23.51 -17.59 -31.46
C LEU A 32 23.76 -18.89 -30.64
N LEU A 33 22.60 -19.47 -30.26
CA LEU A 33 22.22 -20.89 -30.04
C LEU A 33 22.40 -21.48 -28.61
N ASN A 34 21.45 -22.18 -27.99
CA ASN A 34 20.02 -22.41 -28.24
C ASN A 34 19.38 -23.10 -26.99
N LEU A 35 18.06 -22.95 -26.83
CA LEU A 35 17.09 -23.82 -26.14
C LEU A 35 17.18 -23.99 -24.60
N ASN A 36 16.32 -23.29 -23.85
CA ASN A 36 14.99 -23.80 -23.46
C ASN A 36 14.33 -22.78 -22.51
N LYS A 37 13.45 -21.91 -23.04
CA LYS A 37 12.47 -21.23 -22.20
C LYS A 37 11.14 -21.36 -22.92
N SER A 38 10.25 -22.12 -22.28
CA SER A 38 8.83 -22.16 -22.60
C SER A 38 8.38 -20.76 -22.96
N ALA A 39 7.87 -20.59 -24.17
CA ALA A 39 7.37 -19.32 -24.68
C ALA A 39 6.25 -18.83 -23.76
N GLN A 40 6.60 -18.03 -22.76
CA GLN A 40 5.70 -17.17 -22.04
C GLN A 40 5.29 -16.11 -23.05
N SER A 41 4.24 -16.42 -23.83
CA SER A 41 3.68 -15.52 -24.81
C SER A 41 3.27 -14.24 -24.07
N GLN A 42 3.97 -13.15 -24.33
CA GLN A 42 3.60 -11.83 -23.82
C GLN A 42 2.19 -11.51 -24.33
N ILE A 43 1.21 -11.50 -23.43
CA ILE A 43 -0.18 -11.15 -23.75
C ILE A 43 -0.26 -9.61 -23.79
N ALA A 44 0.45 -8.98 -24.73
CA ALA A 44 0.41 -7.55 -24.96
C ALA A 44 -0.40 -7.27 -26.24
N GLY A 45 -1.39 -6.37 -26.17
CA GLY A 45 -2.21 -6.00 -27.32
C GLY A 45 -3.44 -5.16 -26.96
N THR A 46 -4.05 -4.55 -27.97
CA THR A 46 -5.36 -3.91 -27.86
C THR A 46 -6.45 -4.96 -28.02
N TRP A 47 -7.52 -4.87 -27.22
CA TRP A 47 -8.59 -5.85 -27.20
C TRP A 47 -9.95 -5.17 -27.39
N THR A 48 -10.79 -5.76 -28.23
CA THR A 48 -12.19 -5.35 -28.42
C THR A 48 -13.11 -6.34 -27.73
N VAL A 49 -14.10 -5.82 -27.00
CA VAL A 49 -15.18 -6.62 -26.41
C VAL A 49 -16.43 -6.38 -27.25
N ASP A 50 -16.85 -7.39 -28.00
CA ASP A 50 -18.11 -7.35 -28.76
C ASP A 50 -19.27 -7.85 -27.89
N ALA A 51 -20.21 -6.95 -27.62
CA ALA A 51 -21.38 -7.15 -26.78
C ALA A 51 -22.62 -7.54 -27.62
N ASN A 52 -22.49 -8.55 -28.49
CA ASN A 52 -23.52 -8.86 -29.50
C ASN A 52 -24.77 -9.56 -28.95
N ASP A 53 -24.70 -10.17 -27.76
CA ASP A 53 -25.78 -10.99 -27.20
C ASP A 53 -26.41 -10.38 -25.93
N LEU A 54 -26.21 -9.08 -25.66
CA LEU A 54 -26.81 -8.43 -24.48
C LEU A 54 -28.27 -8.02 -24.75
N PRO A 55 -29.22 -8.36 -23.85
CA PRO A 55 -30.63 -8.02 -24.02
C PRO A 55 -30.79 -6.50 -24.12
N SER A 56 -31.48 -6.07 -25.18
CA SER A 56 -31.60 -4.67 -25.64
C SER A 56 -32.41 -3.74 -24.73
N SER A 57 -32.73 -4.14 -23.49
CA SER A 57 -33.67 -3.40 -22.63
C SER A 57 -33.04 -2.55 -21.51
N ARG A 58 -31.70 -2.45 -21.41
CA ARG A 58 -31.00 -1.53 -20.49
C ARG A 58 -29.50 -1.55 -20.80
N THR A 59 -28.79 -0.43 -20.65
CA THR A 59 -27.32 -0.40 -20.75
C THR A 59 -26.72 -1.26 -19.64
N PRO A 60 -26.15 -2.43 -19.95
CA PRO A 60 -25.61 -3.31 -18.93
C PRO A 60 -24.28 -2.74 -18.45
N GLN A 61 -24.22 -2.29 -17.19
CA GLN A 61 -22.96 -1.95 -16.55
C GLN A 61 -22.24 -3.25 -16.19
N VAL A 62 -21.50 -3.80 -17.15
CA VAL A 62 -20.67 -4.98 -16.92
C VAL A 62 -19.36 -4.54 -16.27
N THR A 63 -19.03 -5.12 -15.11
CA THR A 63 -17.71 -4.91 -14.50
C THR A 63 -16.74 -5.95 -15.06
N ILE A 64 -15.65 -5.50 -15.66
CA ILE A 64 -14.57 -6.37 -16.13
C ILE A 64 -13.49 -6.41 -15.05
N VAL A 65 -13.27 -7.60 -14.48
CA VAL A 65 -12.22 -7.87 -13.50
C VAL A 65 -11.10 -8.65 -14.16
N ILE A 66 -9.87 -8.21 -13.96
CA ILE A 66 -8.66 -8.94 -14.37
C ILE A 66 -7.98 -9.44 -13.11
N SER A 67 -7.94 -10.76 -12.92
CA SER A 67 -7.28 -11.38 -11.77
C SER A 67 -5.76 -11.26 -11.85
N SER A 68 -5.08 -11.44 -10.72
CA SER A 68 -3.62 -11.54 -10.65
C SER A 68 -3.04 -12.70 -11.46
N GLU A 69 -3.86 -13.70 -11.81
CA GLU A 69 -3.53 -14.84 -12.68
C GLU A 69 -3.80 -14.55 -14.17
N GLY A 70 -4.26 -13.35 -14.53
CA GLY A 70 -4.55 -12.96 -15.92
C GLY A 70 -5.92 -13.41 -16.46
N LYS A 71 -6.79 -13.99 -15.62
CA LYS A 71 -8.18 -14.32 -16.00
C LYS A 71 -9.02 -13.04 -16.09
N ILE A 72 -9.78 -12.90 -17.17
CA ILE A 72 -10.75 -11.81 -17.40
C ILE A 72 -12.15 -12.34 -17.05
N ILE A 73 -12.84 -11.65 -16.15
CA ILE A 73 -14.17 -12.03 -15.66
C ILE A 73 -15.12 -10.85 -15.86
N ALA A 74 -16.27 -11.10 -16.47
CA ALA A 74 -17.35 -10.14 -16.58
C ALA A 74 -18.40 -10.43 -15.50
N ILE A 75 -18.74 -9.42 -14.70
CA ILE A 75 -19.73 -9.54 -13.63
C ILE A 75 -20.95 -8.69 -14.00
N ASP A 76 -22.13 -9.34 -14.01
CA ASP A 76 -23.42 -8.68 -14.06
C ASP A 76 -23.83 -8.28 -12.63
N PRO A 77 -24.06 -6.98 -12.35
CA PRO A 77 -24.45 -6.51 -11.03
C PRO A 77 -25.81 -7.02 -10.54
N GLN A 78 -26.65 -7.62 -11.40
CA GLN A 78 -27.95 -8.19 -11.00
C GLN A 78 -27.89 -9.71 -10.74
N HIS A 79 -26.92 -10.43 -11.33
CA HIS A 79 -26.80 -11.88 -11.25
C HIS A 79 -25.34 -12.30 -11.05
N GLU A 80 -24.81 -12.10 -9.82
CA GLU A 80 -23.41 -12.40 -9.45
C GLU A 80 -22.94 -13.85 -9.71
N LYS A 81 -23.86 -14.79 -9.95
CA LYS A 81 -23.57 -16.23 -10.09
C LYS A 81 -23.64 -16.78 -11.51
N GLU A 82 -24.06 -15.98 -12.49
CA GLU A 82 -24.12 -16.44 -13.88
C GLU A 82 -22.93 -15.91 -14.69
N ALA A 83 -22.17 -16.82 -15.28
CA ALA A 83 -21.08 -16.48 -16.18
C ALA A 83 -21.65 -16.00 -17.53
N ILE A 84 -21.69 -14.68 -17.74
CA ILE A 84 -22.07 -14.12 -19.03
C ILE A 84 -20.92 -14.29 -20.02
N LYS A 85 -21.20 -14.96 -21.15
CA LYS A 85 -20.25 -15.11 -22.25
C LYS A 85 -20.07 -13.78 -22.98
N VAL A 86 -19.01 -13.04 -22.66
CA VAL A 86 -18.69 -11.69 -23.20
C VAL A 86 -18.06 -11.69 -24.62
N GLY A 87 -18.50 -12.62 -25.48
CA GLY A 87 -18.07 -12.65 -26.88
C GLY A 87 -16.66 -13.22 -27.13
N LYS A 88 -16.13 -12.96 -28.33
CA LYS A 88 -14.82 -13.46 -28.80
C LYS A 88 -13.77 -12.37 -28.67
N ILE A 89 -12.71 -12.66 -27.94
CA ILE A 89 -11.56 -11.78 -27.82
C ILE A 89 -10.65 -12.00 -29.04
N THR A 90 -10.39 -10.94 -29.81
CA THR A 90 -9.55 -11.00 -31.03
C THR A 90 -8.40 -10.00 -30.95
N ARG A 91 -7.18 -10.45 -31.23
CA ARG A 91 -5.98 -9.61 -31.29
C ARG A 91 -6.04 -8.75 -32.55
N VAL A 92 -6.01 -7.42 -32.40
CA VAL A 92 -6.15 -6.48 -33.53
C VAL A 92 -4.83 -5.85 -34.01
N SER A 93 -3.74 -5.98 -33.24
CA SER A 93 -2.45 -5.40 -33.62
C SER A 93 -1.26 -6.00 -32.85
N ASP A 94 -0.08 -6.01 -33.48
CA ASP A 94 1.23 -6.29 -32.87
C ASP A 94 1.88 -5.02 -32.25
N VAL A 95 1.28 -3.85 -32.46
CA VAL A 95 1.86 -2.56 -32.08
C VAL A 95 1.53 -2.23 -30.62
N VAL A 96 2.56 -2.03 -29.80
CA VAL A 96 2.48 -1.77 -28.35
C VAL A 96 2.41 -0.27 -28.00
N THR A 97 2.35 0.62 -28.99
CA THR A 97 2.37 2.07 -28.77
C THR A 97 1.00 2.58 -28.32
N LEU A 98 0.98 3.25 -27.17
CA LEU A 98 -0.20 3.95 -26.66
C LEU A 98 -0.59 5.10 -27.62
N PRO A 99 -1.88 5.26 -27.95
CA PRO A 99 -2.37 6.44 -28.65
C PRO A 99 -2.03 7.73 -27.88
N ASN A 100 -1.76 8.81 -28.61
CA ASN A 100 -1.31 10.09 -28.04
C ASN A 100 -2.36 10.77 -27.13
N ASP A 101 -3.62 10.35 -27.20
CA ASP A 101 -4.74 10.83 -26.39
C ASP A 101 -4.95 10.05 -25.09
N VAL A 102 -4.16 8.99 -24.84
CA VAL A 102 -4.23 8.23 -23.59
C VAL A 102 -3.57 9.01 -22.46
N LYS A 103 -4.39 9.48 -21.52
CA LYS A 103 -3.92 10.01 -20.24
C LYS A 103 -3.53 8.86 -19.32
N LEU A 104 -2.23 8.60 -19.19
CA LEU A 104 -1.70 7.69 -18.18
C LEU A 104 -2.00 8.26 -16.79
N LYS A 105 -2.74 7.50 -15.97
CA LYS A 105 -2.90 7.83 -14.55
C LYS A 105 -1.56 7.59 -13.87
N ASP A 106 -1.04 8.59 -13.17
CA ASP A 106 0.22 8.47 -12.46
C ASP A 106 0.14 7.40 -11.35
N ILE A 107 0.83 6.28 -11.56
CA ILE A 107 0.87 5.11 -10.66
C ILE A 107 2.02 5.25 -9.64
N SER A 108 2.90 6.25 -9.76
CA SER A 108 4.01 6.47 -8.84
C SER A 108 3.51 6.63 -7.40
N SER A 109 2.47 7.45 -7.23
CA SER A 109 1.79 7.68 -5.94
C SER A 109 1.16 6.40 -5.35
N GLN A 110 0.78 5.43 -6.19
CA GLN A 110 0.21 4.16 -5.72
C GLN A 110 1.32 3.20 -5.24
N GLY A 111 2.47 3.20 -5.91
CA GLY A 111 3.65 2.42 -5.50
C GLY A 111 4.22 2.89 -4.16
N GLU A 112 4.30 4.20 -3.93
CA GLU A 112 4.74 4.77 -2.66
C GLU A 112 3.77 4.46 -1.52
N ARG A 113 2.46 4.61 -1.74
CA ARG A 113 1.42 4.24 -0.75
C ARG A 113 1.47 2.76 -0.38
N ALA A 114 1.72 1.89 -1.36
CA ALA A 114 1.88 0.46 -1.10
C ALA A 114 3.08 0.19 -0.19
N ARG A 115 4.23 0.83 -0.44
CA ARG A 115 5.43 0.72 0.42
C ARG A 115 5.18 1.31 1.81
N GLN A 116 4.49 2.45 1.91
CA GLN A 116 4.17 3.10 3.19
C GLN A 116 3.23 2.25 4.07
N SER A 117 2.39 1.40 3.47
CA SER A 117 1.52 0.49 4.20
C SER A 117 2.28 -0.52 5.08
N GLU A 118 3.52 -0.87 4.68
CA GLU A 118 4.44 -1.72 5.43
C GLU A 118 4.76 -1.09 6.80
N ALA A 119 5.32 0.13 6.79
CA ALA A 119 5.68 0.85 8.00
C ALA A 119 4.49 1.15 8.89
N LYS A 120 3.36 1.56 8.32
CA LYS A 120 2.12 1.78 9.08
C LYS A 120 1.71 0.52 9.85
N THR A 121 1.77 -0.65 9.20
CA THR A 121 1.42 -1.94 9.80
C THR A 121 2.43 -2.37 10.86
N TYR A 122 3.72 -2.22 10.57
CA TYR A 122 4.80 -2.65 11.47
C TYR A 122 4.85 -1.80 12.73
N VAL A 123 4.79 -0.48 12.61
CA VAL A 123 4.76 0.43 13.78
C VAL A 123 3.50 0.21 14.62
N GLY A 124 2.33 0.02 13.99
CA GLY A 124 1.12 -0.34 14.72
C GLY A 124 1.21 -1.69 15.45
N SER A 125 1.93 -2.66 14.88
CA SER A 125 2.18 -3.95 15.53
C SER A 125 3.16 -3.82 16.70
N LEU A 126 4.20 -3.01 16.57
CA LEU A 126 5.13 -2.69 17.66
C LEU A 126 4.40 -2.00 18.82
N ASN A 127 3.45 -1.08 18.55
CA ASN A 127 2.62 -0.48 19.59
C ASN A 127 1.82 -1.55 20.37
N ARG A 128 1.10 -2.43 19.66
CA ARG A 128 0.33 -3.51 20.32
C ARG A 128 1.23 -4.43 21.13
N ALA A 129 2.41 -4.75 20.61
CA ALA A 129 3.37 -5.60 21.31
C ALA A 129 3.91 -4.92 22.57
N GLN A 130 4.18 -3.61 22.54
CA GLN A 130 4.59 -2.86 23.73
C GLN A 130 3.50 -2.78 24.78
N GLN A 131 2.23 -2.60 24.38
CA GLN A 131 1.10 -2.65 25.32
C GLN A 131 0.99 -4.02 25.99
N ALA A 132 1.04 -5.11 25.21
CA ALA A 132 1.01 -6.47 25.74
C ALA A 132 2.20 -6.75 26.67
N TYR A 133 3.42 -6.40 26.24
CA TYR A 133 4.63 -6.58 27.04
C TYR A 133 4.56 -5.81 28.36
N PHE A 134 4.02 -4.58 28.35
CA PHE A 134 3.82 -3.81 29.57
C PHE A 134 2.80 -4.47 30.51
N ILE A 135 1.67 -4.97 29.98
CA ILE A 135 0.67 -5.69 30.77
C ILE A 135 1.28 -6.94 31.42
N GLU A 136 2.15 -7.67 30.71
CA GLU A 136 2.77 -8.90 31.22
C GLU A 136 3.94 -8.66 32.18
N LYS A 137 4.75 -7.62 31.93
CA LYS A 137 6.05 -7.42 32.60
C LYS A 137 6.14 -6.15 33.44
N ASN A 138 5.11 -5.30 33.40
CA ASN A 138 5.06 -3.99 34.04
C ASN A 138 6.28 -3.09 33.73
N LYS A 139 6.79 -3.19 32.50
CA LYS A 139 7.91 -2.39 31.96
C LYS A 139 7.87 -2.39 30.43
N TRP A 140 8.53 -1.42 29.80
CA TRP A 140 8.63 -1.39 28.34
C TRP A 140 9.68 -2.37 27.80
N GLY A 141 9.41 -2.93 26.62
CA GLY A 141 10.39 -3.70 25.86
C GLY A 141 11.53 -2.80 25.38
N GLN A 142 12.77 -3.23 25.59
CA GLN A 142 13.98 -2.44 25.35
C GLN A 142 14.47 -2.49 23.89
N ASN A 143 14.02 -3.48 23.11
CA ASN A 143 14.34 -3.65 21.70
C ASN A 143 13.22 -4.43 21.00
N ILE A 144 13.29 -4.57 19.68
CA ILE A 144 12.26 -5.26 18.89
C ILE A 144 12.26 -6.77 19.16
N ASP A 145 13.42 -7.38 19.39
CA ASP A 145 13.55 -8.83 19.57
C ASP A 145 12.84 -9.32 20.84
N VAL A 146 12.94 -8.57 21.96
CA VAL A 146 12.26 -8.92 23.20
C VAL A 146 10.73 -8.86 23.11
N LEU A 147 10.19 -8.16 22.10
CA LEU A 147 8.75 -8.11 21.85
C LEU A 147 8.24 -9.40 21.17
N GLY A 148 9.12 -10.21 20.57
CA GLY A 148 8.79 -11.55 20.08
C GLY A 148 7.80 -11.59 18.90
N ILE A 149 7.60 -10.49 18.19
CA ILE A 149 6.59 -10.39 17.10
C ILE A 149 7.15 -10.66 15.68
N GLY A 150 8.43 -11.00 15.55
CA GLY A 150 9.03 -11.39 14.26
C GLY A 150 9.21 -10.27 13.24
N ILE A 151 9.16 -9.00 13.67
CA ILE A 151 9.46 -7.84 12.82
C ILE A 151 10.98 -7.66 12.72
N LYS A 152 11.47 -7.54 11.49
CA LYS A 152 12.88 -7.19 11.24
C LYS A 152 13.13 -5.72 11.57
N SER A 153 14.30 -5.42 12.14
CA SER A 153 14.73 -4.04 12.40
C SER A 153 15.02 -3.25 11.13
N GLU A 154 15.18 -3.89 9.98
CA GLU A 154 15.42 -3.23 8.70
C GLU A 154 14.79 -4.01 7.55
N THR A 155 14.23 -3.25 6.61
CA THR A 155 13.68 -3.73 5.34
C THR A 155 14.18 -2.83 4.22
N ASP A 156 13.83 -3.15 2.98
CA ASP A 156 14.24 -2.36 1.82
C ASP A 156 13.79 -0.90 1.87
N ASN A 157 12.76 -0.57 2.66
CA ASN A 157 12.12 0.74 2.66
C ASN A 157 12.22 1.47 4.01
N TYR A 158 12.48 0.74 5.11
CA TYR A 158 12.39 1.28 6.46
C TYR A 158 13.42 0.68 7.41
N ARG A 159 13.89 1.49 8.35
CA ARG A 159 14.54 1.04 9.59
C ARG A 159 13.58 1.20 10.75
N TYR A 160 13.47 0.15 11.55
CA TYR A 160 12.62 0.09 12.72
C TYR A 160 13.44 0.12 14.00
N ASN A 161 12.99 0.92 14.96
CA ASN A 161 13.57 0.99 16.29
C ASN A 161 12.48 1.10 17.34
N THR A 162 12.79 0.71 18.58
CA THR A 162 11.98 1.02 19.75
C THR A 162 12.86 1.60 20.84
N GLN A 163 12.41 2.67 21.49
CA GLN A 163 13.16 3.35 22.53
C GLN A 163 12.26 3.77 23.68
N THR A 164 12.73 3.62 24.91
CA THR A 164 12.06 4.15 26.09
C THR A 164 12.52 5.58 26.35
N ILE A 165 11.57 6.51 26.54
CA ILE A 165 11.84 7.91 26.87
C ILE A 165 11.36 8.18 28.29
N ASN A 166 12.31 8.23 29.22
CA ASN A 166 12.05 8.40 30.64
C ASN A 166 11.75 9.84 31.07
N SER A 167 12.13 10.83 30.25
CA SER A 167 11.96 12.26 30.51
C SER A 167 10.52 12.74 30.34
N ILE A 168 9.69 12.02 29.58
CA ILE A 168 8.27 12.34 29.37
C ILE A 168 7.46 11.50 30.35
N LYS A 169 6.84 12.15 31.33
CA LYS A 169 5.97 11.51 32.33
C LYS A 169 4.52 11.78 31.99
N THR A 170 3.71 10.73 31.93
CA THR A 170 2.27 10.82 31.62
C THR A 170 1.38 10.40 32.80
N THR A 171 2.00 9.96 33.90
CA THR A 171 1.34 9.59 35.16
C THR A 171 1.99 10.32 36.32
N ASN A 172 1.22 10.61 37.36
CA ASN A 172 1.71 11.27 38.58
C ASN A 172 2.35 10.29 39.59
N THR A 173 2.75 9.11 39.13
CA THR A 173 3.36 8.09 39.99
C THR A 173 4.87 8.32 40.10
N LYS A 174 5.41 8.15 41.31
CA LYS A 174 6.84 8.35 41.62
C LYS A 174 7.75 7.45 40.77
N ASP A 175 7.23 6.29 40.36
CA ASP A 175 7.89 5.30 39.49
C ASP A 175 7.30 5.26 38.06
N SER A 176 6.93 6.42 37.51
CA SER A 176 6.40 6.49 36.14
C SER A 176 7.44 5.95 35.15
N SER A 177 7.08 4.89 34.42
CA SER A 177 7.92 4.18 33.44
C SER A 177 8.21 5.01 32.17
N GLY A 178 7.82 6.29 32.15
CA GLY A 178 7.92 7.14 30.96
C GLY A 178 7.04 6.63 29.83
N ILE A 179 7.49 6.85 28.60
CA ILE A 179 6.82 6.37 27.39
C ILE A 179 7.76 5.47 26.58
N THR A 180 7.21 4.72 25.64
CA THR A 180 8.01 4.03 24.61
C THR A 180 7.62 4.53 23.23
N VAL A 181 8.61 4.70 22.37
CA VAL A 181 8.49 5.25 21.01
C VAL A 181 8.98 4.20 20.02
N GLN A 182 8.15 3.90 19.04
CA GLN A 182 8.40 2.96 17.95
C GLN A 182 8.60 3.76 16.68
N THR A 183 9.75 3.66 16.04
CA THR A 183 10.05 4.43 14.83
C THR A 183 10.06 3.50 13.64
N GLY A 184 9.39 3.89 12.55
CA GLY A 184 9.57 3.36 11.20
C GLY A 184 10.11 4.47 10.31
N LEU A 185 11.44 4.59 10.25
CA LEU A 185 12.13 5.66 9.54
C LEU A 185 12.38 5.23 8.09
N ALA A 186 11.87 6.00 7.14
CA ALA A 186 12.07 5.70 5.72
C ALA A 186 13.56 5.74 5.36
N THR A 187 13.99 4.80 4.52
CA THR A 187 15.35 4.73 3.96
C THR A 187 15.43 5.27 2.55
N LYS A 188 14.28 5.42 1.87
CA LYS A 188 14.17 5.92 0.49
C LYS A 188 13.43 7.25 0.44
N GLU A 189 13.83 8.09 -0.50
CA GLU A 189 13.11 9.32 -0.84
C GLU A 189 11.69 9.02 -1.35
N GLY A 190 10.77 9.99 -1.21
CA GLY A 190 9.35 9.84 -1.55
C GLY A 190 8.52 9.05 -0.53
N LEU A 191 9.16 8.43 0.47
CA LEU A 191 8.46 7.72 1.54
C LEU A 191 8.32 8.58 2.81
N LYS A 192 7.11 8.53 3.39
CA LYS A 192 6.82 9.08 4.71
C LYS A 192 7.36 8.19 5.82
N SER A 193 7.71 8.81 6.94
CA SER A 193 8.15 8.13 8.16
C SER A 193 7.03 8.05 9.19
N TYR A 194 7.11 7.06 10.07
CA TYR A 194 6.05 6.72 11.01
C TYR A 194 6.58 6.64 12.44
N ILE A 195 5.78 7.09 13.40
CA ILE A 195 6.12 7.05 14.82
C ILE A 195 4.93 6.52 15.60
N GLY A 196 5.13 5.41 16.29
CA GLY A 196 4.22 4.89 17.29
C GLY A 196 4.66 5.38 18.66
N VAL A 197 3.71 5.71 19.51
CA VAL A 197 3.99 6.04 20.91
C VAL A 197 3.03 5.27 21.78
N VAL A 198 3.56 4.55 22.76
CA VAL A 198 2.78 3.91 23.81
C VAL A 198 3.12 4.56 25.15
N TYR A 199 2.08 4.90 25.90
CA TYR A 199 2.18 5.64 27.15
C TYR A 199 1.09 5.20 28.11
N LEU A 200 1.17 5.67 29.35
CA LEU A 200 0.25 5.31 30.42
C LEU A 200 -0.64 6.50 30.77
N LEU A 201 -1.92 6.26 31.03
CA LEU A 201 -2.81 7.23 31.66
C LEU A 201 -3.52 6.60 32.84
N THR A 202 -3.80 7.41 33.85
CA THR A 202 -4.71 7.05 34.93
C THR A 202 -6.14 7.26 34.45
N VAL A 203 -6.94 6.20 34.43
CA VAL A 203 -8.35 6.25 34.04
C VAL A 203 -9.25 6.52 35.24
N ALA A 204 -10.52 6.84 34.98
CA ALA A 204 -11.51 7.00 36.05
C ALA A 204 -11.59 5.71 36.88
N GLY A 205 -11.28 5.82 38.17
CA GLY A 205 -11.12 4.67 39.07
C GLY A 205 -9.71 4.55 39.68
N GLY A 206 -8.73 5.29 39.14
CA GLY A 206 -7.35 5.30 39.66
C GLY A 206 -6.44 4.24 39.04
N ASP A 207 -7.00 3.35 38.21
CA ASP A 207 -6.24 2.34 37.48
C ASP A 207 -5.37 2.95 36.38
N ILE A 208 -4.22 2.32 36.12
CA ILE A 208 -3.31 2.72 35.05
C ILE A 208 -3.60 1.86 33.83
N SER A 209 -3.84 2.49 32.69
CA SER A 209 -4.05 1.83 31.40
C SER A 209 -3.05 2.29 30.36
N THR A 210 -2.73 1.42 29.40
CA THR A 210 -1.84 1.73 28.28
C THR A 210 -2.62 2.34 27.11
N PHE A 211 -2.12 3.43 26.55
CA PHE A 211 -2.66 4.10 25.38
C PHE A 211 -1.60 4.13 24.28
N ALA A 212 -2.04 4.18 23.02
CA ALA A 212 -1.16 4.22 21.88
C ALA A 212 -1.62 5.27 20.87
N ILE A 213 -0.67 5.96 20.26
CA ILE A 213 -0.89 6.77 19.05
C ILE A 213 0.05 6.32 17.93
N LEU A 214 -0.35 6.63 16.70
CA LEU A 214 0.42 6.47 15.49
C LEU A 214 0.45 7.80 14.75
N CYS A 215 1.66 8.24 14.44
CA CYS A 215 1.97 9.49 13.77
C CYS A 215 2.57 9.20 12.40
N GLU A 216 2.17 9.97 11.41
CA GLU A 216 2.71 9.94 10.04
C GLU A 216 3.35 11.29 9.72
N SER A 217 4.53 11.31 9.09
CA SER A 217 5.15 12.56 8.66
C SER A 217 4.27 13.28 7.63
N THR A 218 4.15 14.61 7.75
CA THR A 218 3.34 15.39 6.81
C THR A 218 3.93 15.34 5.41
N GLU A 219 5.27 15.34 5.31
CA GLU A 219 6.04 15.21 4.08
C GLU A 219 6.92 13.95 4.08
N PRO A 220 7.32 13.42 2.91
CA PRO A 220 8.35 12.38 2.83
C PRO A 220 9.64 12.80 3.53
N THR A 221 10.23 11.91 4.32
CA THR A 221 11.44 12.22 5.08
C THR A 221 12.19 10.97 5.50
N THR A 222 13.52 11.03 5.40
CA THR A 222 14.47 10.04 5.92
C THR A 222 15.18 10.53 7.19
N LYS A 223 14.79 11.71 7.70
CA LYS A 223 15.35 12.32 8.90
C LYS A 223 14.59 11.88 10.14
N GLU A 224 15.35 11.65 11.21
CA GLU A 224 14.78 11.38 12.53
C GLU A 224 13.90 12.53 13.01
N ALA A 225 12.83 12.19 13.71
CA ALA A 225 11.91 13.15 14.28
C ALA A 225 12.36 13.63 15.66
N GLY A 226 11.80 14.76 16.09
CA GLY A 226 11.86 15.15 17.49
C GLY A 226 11.05 14.22 18.39
N LEU A 227 11.10 14.49 19.69
CA LEU A 227 10.31 13.76 20.68
C LEU A 227 8.82 14.16 20.60
N PRO A 228 7.90 13.22 20.90
CA PRO A 228 6.48 13.54 21.06
C PRO A 228 6.29 14.41 22.32
N LYS A 229 5.14 15.07 22.42
CA LYS A 229 4.81 15.98 23.53
C LYS A 229 3.57 15.48 24.26
N PHE A 230 3.55 15.54 25.59
CA PHE A 230 2.36 15.26 26.38
C PHE A 230 1.77 16.58 26.87
N ASP A 231 0.50 16.85 26.59
CA ASP A 231 -0.16 18.11 26.94
C ASP A 231 -0.84 18.10 28.32
N GLY A 232 -0.69 17.00 29.06
CA GLY A 232 -1.36 16.76 30.35
C GLY A 232 -2.63 15.92 30.23
N LYS A 233 -3.12 15.67 29.02
CA LYS A 233 -4.31 14.85 28.75
C LYS A 233 -4.00 13.73 27.77
N GLU A 234 -3.35 14.04 26.66
CA GLU A 234 -3.08 13.11 25.56
C GLU A 234 -1.69 13.31 24.97
N MET A 235 -1.22 12.28 24.28
CA MET A 235 0.05 12.33 23.57
C MET A 235 -0.11 13.00 22.22
N GLN A 236 0.79 13.93 21.91
CA GLN A 236 0.87 14.67 20.67
C GLN A 236 2.06 14.21 19.83
N CYS A 237 1.86 14.12 18.53
CA CYS A 237 2.91 13.78 17.58
C CYS A 237 4.03 14.85 17.58
N PRO A 238 5.27 14.48 17.22
CA PRO A 238 6.34 15.44 17.01
C PRO A 238 6.00 16.46 15.91
N ASP A 239 6.70 17.59 15.93
CA ASP A 239 6.52 18.63 14.91
C ASP A 239 6.82 18.05 13.51
N GLY A 240 5.97 18.35 12.53
CA GLY A 240 6.04 17.76 11.18
C GLY A 240 5.40 16.37 11.04
N TYR A 241 4.68 15.90 12.06
CA TYR A 241 3.92 14.65 12.02
C TYR A 241 2.45 14.88 12.40
N ALA A 242 1.55 14.13 11.77
CA ALA A 242 0.12 14.15 12.03
C ALA A 242 -0.34 12.83 12.69
N ASN A 243 -1.23 12.93 13.69
CA ASN A 243 -1.83 11.76 14.31
C ASN A 243 -2.83 11.10 13.36
N ILE A 244 -2.67 9.79 13.13
CA ILE A 244 -3.50 8.97 12.23
C ILE A 244 -4.17 7.81 12.97
N SER A 245 -4.16 7.84 14.30
CA SER A 245 -4.90 6.91 15.16
C SER A 245 -6.38 7.26 15.08
N LYS A 246 -7.19 6.33 14.57
CA LYS A 246 -8.65 6.41 14.61
C LYS A 246 -9.18 5.31 15.50
#